data_AF-A0A1Y2GLX7-F1
#
_entry.id   AF-A0A1Y2GLX7-F1
#
_cell.length_a   1.000
_cell.length_b   1.000
_cell.length_c   1.000
_cell.angle_alpha   90.00
_cell.angle_beta   90.00
_cell.angle_gamma   90.00
#
_symmetry.space_group_name_H-M   'P 1'
#
loop_
_entity.id
_entity.type
_entity.pdbx_description
1 polymer ?
#
loop_
_entity_poly.entity_id
_entity_poly.type
_entity_poly.pdbx_seq_one_letter_code
_entity_poly.pdbx_strand_id
1 'polypeptide(L)'
;MPHHEHILRGVILGEMSGDDFELALLVPPIVLKATNLIGQNPTEIIMNFKDHETIYQGKTSLGRGYGHVLSHCHSSYPRFDFILDTMFIQVSISNFQEHEKTPSKKIQNAFNVRGTDGKNQIEKYLDEVFEGNHSASIDDDGHFVVKKDGEPVTGFKIVYMRGSPGAPNHTGLIKDYKDLLHVSFDELKEKLFRNIPT
;
A
#
# COMPACT_ATOMS: atom_id res chain seq x y z
N MET A 1 -0.64 0.01 -30.81
CA MET A 1 -1.61 0.42 -29.78
C MET A 1 -0.92 1.39 -28.85
N PRO A 2 -1.48 2.59 -28.59
CA PRO A 2 -1.05 3.42 -27.48
C PRO A 2 -1.16 2.66 -26.14
N HIS A 3 -0.21 2.91 -25.23
CA HIS A 3 -0.05 2.18 -23.96
C HIS A 3 -1.32 2.16 -23.08
N HIS A 4 -2.13 3.22 -23.16
CA HIS A 4 -3.38 3.33 -22.40
C HIS A 4 -4.45 2.32 -22.86
N GLU A 5 -4.51 1.98 -24.16
CA GLU A 5 -5.45 0.98 -24.68
C GLU A 5 -5.10 -0.44 -24.22
N HIS A 6 -3.81 -0.71 -23.99
CA HIS A 6 -3.34 -2.01 -23.49
C HIS A 6 -3.76 -2.23 -22.03
N ILE A 7 -3.51 -1.24 -21.17
CA ILE A 7 -3.95 -1.25 -19.75
C ILE A 7 -5.48 -1.38 -19.68
N LEU A 8 -6.21 -0.58 -20.47
CA LEU A 8 -7.66 -0.63 -20.53
C LEU A 8 -8.20 -2.01 -20.92
N ARG A 9 -7.61 -2.64 -21.96
CA ARG A 9 -7.98 -4.00 -22.36
C ARG A 9 -7.68 -5.02 -21.26
N GLY A 10 -6.51 -4.93 -20.63
CA GLY A 10 -6.15 -5.79 -19.51
C GLY A 10 -7.15 -5.68 -18.35
N VAL A 11 -7.63 -4.48 -18.05
CA VAL A 11 -8.63 -4.25 -16.99
C VAL A 11 -10.03 -4.75 -17.38
N ILE A 12 -10.44 -4.54 -18.63
CA ILE A 12 -11.75 -5.02 -19.12
C ILE A 12 -11.79 -6.55 -19.06
N LEU A 13 -10.70 -7.20 -19.46
CA LEU A 13 -10.58 -8.65 -19.54
C LEU A 13 -10.17 -9.32 -18.21
N GLY A 14 -9.71 -8.54 -17.22
CA GLY A 14 -9.19 -9.07 -15.96
C GLY A 14 -7.83 -9.75 -16.09
N GLU A 15 -7.07 -9.38 -17.13
CA GLU A 15 -5.78 -9.96 -17.53
C GLU A 15 -4.61 -8.97 -17.35
N MET A 16 -4.76 -8.01 -16.45
CA MET A 16 -3.74 -6.98 -16.21
C MET A 16 -2.46 -7.58 -15.63
N SER A 17 -1.31 -7.17 -16.18
CA SER A 17 0.00 -7.53 -15.61
C SER A 17 0.27 -6.76 -14.31
N GLY A 18 1.23 -7.21 -13.50
CA GLY A 18 1.62 -6.49 -12.28
C GLY A 18 2.12 -5.07 -12.56
N ASP A 19 2.96 -4.92 -13.59
CA ASP A 19 3.53 -3.63 -14.00
C ASP A 19 2.43 -2.67 -14.51
N ASP A 20 1.49 -3.17 -15.33
CA ASP A 20 0.35 -2.37 -15.80
C ASP A 20 -0.55 -1.93 -14.63
N PHE A 21 -0.68 -2.77 -13.60
CA PHE A 21 -1.48 -2.46 -12.41
C PHE A 21 -0.84 -1.36 -11.55
N GLU A 22 0.48 -1.43 -11.33
CA GLU A 22 1.23 -0.38 -10.65
C GLU A 22 1.09 0.97 -11.36
N LEU A 23 1.25 1.00 -12.69
CA LEU A 23 1.12 2.23 -13.47
C LEU A 23 -0.28 2.84 -13.42
N ALA A 24 -1.32 2.01 -13.38
CA ALA A 24 -2.70 2.49 -13.30
C ALA A 24 -3.01 3.24 -12.00
N LEU A 25 -2.22 3.04 -10.93
CA LEU A 25 -2.39 3.72 -9.65
C LEU A 25 -1.74 5.11 -9.61
N LEU A 26 -0.97 5.49 -10.64
CA LEU A 26 -0.33 6.80 -10.76
C LEU A 26 -1.29 7.92 -11.23
N VAL A 27 -2.60 7.76 -11.00
CA VAL A 27 -3.64 8.71 -11.44
C VAL A 27 -4.28 9.42 -10.23
N PRO A 28 -3.90 10.68 -9.94
CA PRO A 28 -4.50 11.49 -8.88
C PRO A 28 -5.56 12.49 -9.38
N PRO A 29 -6.40 13.04 -8.48
CA PRO A 29 -6.76 12.54 -7.16
C PRO A 29 -7.91 11.52 -7.24
N ILE A 30 -7.91 10.52 -6.35
CA ILE A 30 -8.94 9.48 -6.33
C ILE A 30 -9.35 9.11 -4.89
N VAL A 31 -10.66 8.92 -4.71
CA VAL A 31 -11.26 8.41 -3.47
C VAL A 31 -11.64 6.95 -3.72
N LEU A 32 -11.13 6.06 -2.87
CA LEU A 32 -11.39 4.63 -2.94
C LEU A 32 -12.10 4.17 -1.68
N LYS A 33 -13.06 3.26 -1.84
CA LYS A 33 -13.65 2.49 -0.74
C LYS A 33 -12.81 1.27 -0.45
N ALA A 34 -12.25 1.22 0.76
CA ALA A 34 -11.61 0.05 1.30
C ALA A 34 -12.52 -0.68 2.30
N THR A 35 -12.25 -1.95 2.55
CA THR A 35 -12.84 -2.74 3.62
C THR A 35 -11.73 -3.36 4.47
N ASN A 36 -12.07 -4.03 5.56
CA ASN A 36 -11.13 -4.97 6.16
C ASN A 36 -10.95 -6.22 5.27
N LEU A 37 -10.11 -7.15 5.71
CA LEU A 37 -9.75 -8.39 5.01
C LEU A 37 -10.91 -9.37 4.73
N ILE A 38 -12.08 -9.18 5.35
CA ILE A 38 -13.28 -10.00 5.15
C ILE A 38 -14.45 -9.23 4.51
N GLY A 39 -14.17 -8.07 3.92
CA GLY A 39 -15.17 -7.29 3.18
C GLY A 39 -16.12 -6.47 4.06
N GLN A 40 -15.78 -6.23 5.32
CA GLN A 40 -16.60 -5.49 6.27
C GLN A 40 -15.97 -4.14 6.61
N ASN A 41 -16.69 -3.31 7.39
CA ASN A 41 -16.23 -2.02 7.89
C ASN A 41 -15.72 -1.08 6.78
N PRO A 42 -16.60 -0.68 5.84
CA PRO A 42 -16.19 0.18 4.74
C PRO A 42 -15.57 1.47 5.26
N THR A 43 -14.40 1.82 4.72
CA THR A 43 -13.59 2.97 5.10
C THR A 43 -13.10 3.66 3.83
N GLU A 44 -13.23 4.97 3.77
CA GLU A 44 -12.71 5.74 2.63
C GLU A 44 -11.21 6.00 2.80
N ILE A 45 -10.47 5.82 1.72
CA ILE A 45 -9.08 6.25 1.59
C ILE A 45 -8.98 7.25 0.43
N ILE A 46 -8.13 8.25 0.60
CA ILE A 46 -7.95 9.33 -0.35
C ILE A 46 -6.51 9.23 -0.85
N MET A 47 -6.33 8.94 -2.14
CA MET A 47 -5.04 9.08 -2.81
C MET A 47 -5.00 10.46 -3.46
N ASN A 48 -4.45 11.42 -2.73
CA ASN A 48 -4.32 12.80 -3.19
C ASN A 48 -2.84 13.19 -3.18
N PHE A 49 -2.19 13.07 -4.33
CA PHE A 49 -0.82 13.49 -4.56
C PHE A 49 -0.78 14.37 -5.80
N LYS A 50 0.16 15.31 -5.83
CA LYS A 50 0.38 16.18 -7.01
C LYS A 50 1.50 15.66 -7.91
N ASP A 51 2.46 14.97 -7.29
CA ASP A 51 3.66 14.44 -7.92
C ASP A 51 3.90 13.01 -7.43
N HIS A 52 4.67 12.25 -8.20
CA HIS A 52 5.16 10.93 -7.85
C HIS A 52 6.65 10.81 -8.19
N GLU A 53 7.40 10.08 -7.37
CA GLU A 53 8.83 9.83 -7.59
C GLU A 53 9.24 8.46 -7.06
N THR A 54 10.38 7.94 -7.53
CA THR A 54 10.90 6.63 -7.14
C THR A 54 11.94 6.75 -6.03
N ILE A 55 11.76 5.99 -4.95
CA ILE A 55 12.81 5.82 -3.93
C ILE A 55 13.89 4.93 -4.52
N TYR A 56 15.08 5.47 -4.74
CA TYR A 56 16.20 4.72 -5.31
C TYR A 56 16.76 3.64 -4.39
N GLN A 57 17.49 2.68 -4.97
CA GLN A 57 18.15 1.60 -4.23
C GLN A 57 18.99 2.15 -3.06
N GLY A 58 18.85 1.51 -1.89
CA GLY A 58 19.59 1.88 -0.68
C GLY A 58 19.06 3.13 0.05
N LYS A 59 18.00 3.75 -0.47
CA LYS A 59 17.23 4.79 0.24
C LYS A 59 15.97 4.19 0.87
N THR A 60 15.46 4.84 1.91
CA THR A 60 14.19 4.43 2.54
C THR A 60 13.06 5.43 2.29
N SER A 61 13.37 6.62 1.80
CA SER A 61 12.41 7.66 1.41
C SER A 61 12.95 8.59 0.31
N LEU A 62 12.12 9.53 -0.12
CA LEU A 62 12.50 10.70 -0.93
C LEU A 62 13.15 11.82 -0.09
N GLY A 63 13.25 11.63 1.22
CA GLY A 63 13.80 12.58 2.18
C GLY A 63 12.74 13.48 2.83
N ARG A 64 13.23 14.36 3.69
CA ARG A 64 12.40 15.22 4.55
C ARG A 64 11.43 16.08 3.75
N GLY A 65 10.17 16.11 4.19
CA GLY A 65 9.12 16.97 3.62
C GLY A 65 8.42 16.41 2.38
N TYR A 66 8.88 15.27 1.84
CA TYR A 66 8.29 14.64 0.65
C TYR A 66 7.15 13.66 0.95
N GLY A 67 6.59 13.65 2.17
CA GLY A 67 5.49 12.74 2.54
C GLY A 67 4.26 12.90 1.63
N HIS A 68 4.02 14.07 1.06
CA HIS A 68 2.87 14.32 0.18
C HIS A 68 3.08 13.86 -1.29
N VAL A 69 4.27 13.35 -1.62
CA VAL A 69 4.60 12.80 -2.94
C VAL A 69 4.35 11.30 -2.91
N LEU A 70 3.67 10.77 -3.92
CA LEU A 70 3.51 9.33 -4.06
C LEU A 70 4.88 8.70 -4.36
N SER A 71 5.44 8.04 -3.35
CA SER A 71 6.74 7.39 -3.44
C SER A 71 6.58 5.99 -4.01
N HIS A 72 7.12 5.70 -5.19
CA HIS A 72 7.25 4.35 -5.73
C HIS A 72 8.49 3.68 -5.14
N CYS A 73 8.29 2.59 -4.43
CA CYS A 73 9.34 1.90 -3.72
C CYS A 73 10.18 1.05 -4.68
N HIS A 74 11.51 1.20 -4.65
CA HIS A 74 12.39 0.28 -5.37
C HIS A 74 12.21 -1.17 -4.89
N SER A 75 12.42 -2.15 -5.76
CA SER A 75 12.24 -3.58 -5.49
C SER A 75 13.04 -4.12 -4.29
N SER A 76 14.12 -3.42 -3.90
CA SER A 76 14.87 -3.69 -2.67
C SER A 76 14.14 -3.30 -1.38
N TYR A 77 12.95 -2.70 -1.48
CA TYR A 77 12.09 -2.27 -0.39
C TYR A 77 10.81 -3.13 -0.37
N PRO A 78 10.93 -4.47 -0.27
CA PRO A 78 10.02 -5.39 -0.95
C PRO A 78 8.58 -5.42 -0.42
N ARG A 79 8.29 -4.86 0.77
CA ARG A 79 6.97 -5.02 1.41
C ARG A 79 5.91 -4.07 0.87
N PHE A 80 6.28 -2.85 0.51
CA PHE A 80 5.34 -1.85 0.01
C PHE A 80 5.81 -1.39 -1.36
N ASP A 81 4.87 -1.26 -2.27
CA ASP A 81 5.13 -0.84 -3.65
C ASP A 81 4.96 0.69 -3.74
N PHE A 82 4.09 1.28 -2.92
CA PHE A 82 3.96 2.73 -2.79
C PHE A 82 3.85 3.21 -1.33
N ILE A 83 4.23 4.47 -1.11
CA ILE A 83 3.98 5.19 0.15
C ILE A 83 3.47 6.59 -0.16
N LEU A 84 2.41 7.01 0.52
CA LEU A 84 1.86 8.35 0.47
C LEU A 84 1.54 8.80 1.90
N ASP A 85 2.23 9.84 2.37
CA ASP A 85 2.14 10.34 3.74
C ASP A 85 2.41 9.21 4.75
N THR A 86 1.47 8.92 5.65
CA THR A 86 1.53 7.77 6.56
C THR A 86 0.77 6.54 6.04
N MET A 87 0.47 6.48 4.73
CA MET A 87 -0.21 5.36 4.07
C MET A 87 0.79 4.50 3.29
N PHE A 88 0.94 3.25 3.72
CA PHE A 88 1.80 2.26 3.08
C PHE A 88 0.97 1.31 2.23
N ILE A 89 1.29 1.20 0.95
CA ILE A 89 0.44 0.53 -0.04
C ILE A 89 1.20 -0.66 -0.63
N GLN A 90 0.57 -1.83 -0.55
CA GLN A 90 1.00 -3.05 -1.22
C GLN A 90 0.00 -3.38 -2.33
N VAL A 91 0.50 -3.71 -3.52
CA VAL A 91 -0.33 -3.97 -4.70
C VAL A 91 -0.01 -5.34 -5.27
N SER A 92 -1.03 -6.07 -5.70
CA SER A 92 -0.81 -7.35 -6.37
C SER A 92 -2.03 -7.78 -7.17
N ILE A 93 -1.80 -8.52 -8.25
CA ILE A 93 -2.87 -9.25 -8.95
C ILE A 93 -3.28 -10.53 -8.20
N SER A 94 -2.47 -11.01 -7.26
CA SER A 94 -2.83 -12.14 -6.40
C SER A 94 -3.89 -11.74 -5.38
N ASN A 95 -4.54 -12.71 -4.74
CA ASN A 95 -5.31 -12.41 -3.53
C ASN A 95 -4.34 -12.24 -2.34
N PHE A 96 -4.76 -11.54 -1.28
CA PHE A 96 -3.86 -11.19 -0.17
C PHE A 96 -3.27 -12.43 0.53
N GLN A 97 -4.07 -13.47 0.75
CA GLN A 97 -3.60 -14.68 1.43
C GLN A 97 -2.50 -15.42 0.65
N GLU A 98 -2.59 -15.47 -0.68
CA GLU A 98 -1.51 -16.05 -1.50
C GLU A 98 -0.29 -15.12 -1.55
N HIS A 99 -0.52 -13.81 -1.63
CA HIS A 99 0.56 -12.82 -1.61
C HIS A 99 1.38 -12.87 -0.30
N GLU A 100 0.69 -12.99 0.83
CA GLU A 100 1.27 -13.07 2.17
C GLU A 100 2.07 -14.38 2.40
N LYS A 101 1.91 -15.41 1.55
CA LYS A 101 2.77 -16.60 1.61
C LYS A 101 4.20 -16.29 1.15
N THR A 102 4.40 -15.28 0.31
CA THR A 102 5.73 -14.91 -0.17
C THR A 102 6.54 -14.29 0.97
N PRO A 103 7.64 -14.94 1.44
CA PRO A 103 8.33 -14.50 2.64
C PRO A 103 8.85 -13.06 2.59
N SER A 104 9.28 -12.57 1.43
CA SER A 104 9.76 -11.19 1.27
C SER A 104 8.65 -10.14 1.34
N LYS A 105 7.40 -10.51 1.02
CA LYS A 105 6.23 -9.63 0.91
C LYS A 105 5.38 -9.56 2.18
N LYS A 106 5.63 -10.43 3.17
CA LYS A 106 4.88 -10.46 4.44
C LYS A 106 4.83 -9.10 5.12
N ILE A 107 3.63 -8.62 5.46
CA ILE A 107 3.44 -7.33 6.14
C ILE A 107 4.16 -7.31 7.49
N GLN A 108 4.12 -8.41 8.24
CA GLN A 108 4.83 -8.55 9.51
C GLN A 108 6.32 -8.16 9.43
N ASN A 109 6.96 -8.39 8.27
CA ASN A 109 8.38 -8.06 8.10
C ASN A 109 8.66 -6.57 8.09
N ALA A 110 7.69 -5.73 7.72
CA ALA A 110 7.83 -4.27 7.80
C ALA A 110 7.96 -3.77 9.25
N PHE A 111 7.47 -4.56 10.22
CA PHE A 111 7.53 -4.27 11.65
C PHE A 111 8.69 -5.00 12.36
N ASN A 112 8.95 -6.25 11.97
CA ASN A 112 9.84 -7.15 12.70
C ASN A 112 11.29 -7.15 12.18
N VAL A 113 11.49 -6.93 10.87
CA VAL A 113 12.85 -6.93 10.31
C VAL A 113 13.52 -5.62 10.67
N ARG A 114 14.54 -5.70 11.54
CA ARG A 114 15.31 -4.55 12.01
C ARG A 114 16.59 -4.39 11.19
N GLY A 115 16.92 -3.15 10.86
CA GLY A 115 18.23 -2.79 10.33
C GLY A 115 19.31 -2.73 11.42
N THR A 116 20.53 -2.40 11.03
CA THR A 116 21.68 -2.24 11.94
C THR A 116 21.51 -1.11 12.96
N ASP A 117 20.62 -0.16 12.67
CA ASP A 117 20.19 0.93 13.53
C ASP A 117 19.06 0.53 14.51
N GLY A 118 18.64 -0.74 14.49
CA GLY A 118 17.54 -1.23 15.33
C GLY A 118 16.15 -0.79 14.87
N LYS A 119 16.05 -0.09 13.73
CA LYS A 119 14.79 0.43 13.18
C LYS A 119 14.20 -0.51 12.15
N ASN A 120 12.87 -0.63 12.16
CA ASN A 120 12.16 -1.35 11.09
C ASN A 120 11.90 -0.43 9.88
N GLN A 121 11.33 -1.01 8.82
CA GLN A 121 11.12 -0.34 7.56
C GLN A 121 10.21 0.90 7.68
N ILE A 122 9.11 0.77 8.41
CA ILE A 122 8.14 1.85 8.63
C ILE A 122 8.78 2.98 9.44
N GLU A 123 9.47 2.65 10.53
CA GLU A 123 10.14 3.63 11.39
C GLU A 123 11.18 4.44 10.62
N LYS A 124 12.00 3.80 9.78
CA LYS A 124 13.02 4.48 8.96
C LYS A 124 12.38 5.51 8.02
N TYR A 125 11.33 5.12 7.30
CA TYR A 125 10.62 6.04 6.42
C TYR A 125 10.07 7.23 7.21
N LEU A 126 9.37 6.97 8.33
CA LEU A 126 8.73 8.03 9.11
C LEU A 126 9.77 8.98 9.74
N ASP A 127 10.88 8.45 10.26
CA ASP A 127 11.99 9.25 10.80
C ASP A 127 12.64 10.13 9.72
N GLU A 128 12.89 9.59 8.52
CA GLU A 128 13.47 10.35 7.42
C GLU A 128 12.54 11.44 6.87
N VAL A 129 11.24 11.15 6.76
CA VAL A 129 10.26 12.04 6.10
C VAL A 129 9.72 13.11 7.05
N PHE A 130 9.38 12.73 8.29
CA PHE A 130 8.65 13.58 9.25
C PHE A 130 9.48 13.99 10.47
N GLU A 131 10.73 13.53 10.56
CA GLU A 131 11.62 13.72 11.70
C GLU A 131 11.09 13.17 13.03
N GLY A 132 11.98 13.06 14.02
CA GLY A 132 11.67 12.54 15.35
C GLY A 132 12.04 11.07 15.48
N ASN A 133 11.54 10.44 16.55
CA ASN A 133 11.79 9.03 16.83
C ASN A 133 10.49 8.24 16.80
N HIS A 134 10.23 7.58 15.67
CA HIS A 134 9.06 6.75 15.49
C HIS A 134 9.30 5.32 15.98
N SER A 135 8.24 4.72 16.51
CA SER A 135 8.14 3.28 16.74
C SER A 135 6.92 2.73 16.00
N ALA A 136 7.07 1.54 15.43
CA ALA A 136 5.99 0.83 14.75
C ALA A 136 5.99 -0.63 15.16
N SER A 137 4.84 -1.12 15.61
CA SER A 137 4.63 -2.52 15.99
C SER A 137 3.23 -2.99 15.62
N ILE A 138 3.05 -4.30 15.60
CA ILE A 138 1.72 -4.91 15.64
C ILE A 138 1.51 -5.37 17.08
N ASP A 139 0.41 -4.99 17.71
CA ASP A 139 0.09 -5.47 19.06
C ASP A 139 -0.41 -6.93 19.06
N ASP A 140 -0.59 -7.50 20.25
CA ASP A 140 -1.03 -8.89 20.41
C ASP A 140 -2.43 -9.14 19.85
N ASP A 141 -3.20 -8.08 19.60
CA ASP A 141 -4.53 -8.11 19.02
C ASP A 141 -4.52 -7.97 17.49
N GLY A 142 -3.37 -7.77 16.85
CA GLY A 142 -3.24 -7.59 15.41
C GLY A 142 -3.51 -6.16 14.92
N HIS A 143 -3.50 -5.17 15.82
CA HIS A 143 -3.61 -3.76 15.48
C HIS A 143 -2.26 -3.13 15.17
N PHE A 144 -2.24 -2.18 14.24
CA PHE A 144 -1.03 -1.43 13.91
C PHE A 144 -0.86 -0.27 14.89
N VAL A 145 0.21 -0.32 15.66
CA VAL A 145 0.54 0.71 16.66
C VAL A 145 1.76 1.48 16.19
N VAL A 146 1.55 2.75 15.82
CA VAL A 146 2.61 3.66 15.41
C VAL A 146 2.63 4.87 16.33
N LYS A 147 3.81 5.22 16.83
CA LYS A 147 4.01 6.35 17.75
C LYS A 147 5.17 7.21 17.29
N LYS A 148 5.08 8.52 17.54
CA LYS A 148 6.18 9.48 17.42
C LYS A 148 6.47 10.02 18.82
N ASP A 149 7.70 9.81 19.29
CA ASP A 149 8.13 10.27 20.62
C ASP A 149 7.21 9.81 21.77
N GLY A 150 6.60 8.63 21.62
CA GLY A 150 5.67 8.05 22.60
C GLY A 150 4.19 8.33 22.33
N GLU A 151 3.87 9.33 21.50
CA GLU A 151 2.50 9.74 21.18
C GLU A 151 1.97 9.03 19.92
N PRO A 152 0.69 8.60 19.88
CA PRO A 152 0.12 7.94 18.69
C PRO A 152 0.19 8.79 17.42
N VAL A 153 0.61 8.20 16.30
CA VAL A 153 0.53 8.82 14.97
C VAL A 153 -0.86 8.62 14.40
N THR A 154 -1.61 9.70 14.22
CA THR A 154 -2.93 9.65 13.61
C THR A 154 -2.84 9.46 12.10
N GLY A 155 -3.72 8.65 11.52
CA GLY A 155 -3.81 8.49 10.07
C GLY A 155 -2.86 7.45 9.45
N PHE A 156 -2.07 6.75 10.27
CA PHE A 156 -1.28 5.61 9.81
C PHE A 156 -2.21 4.52 9.25
N LYS A 157 -1.92 4.05 8.03
CA LYS A 157 -2.70 3.02 7.35
C LYS A 157 -1.78 2.10 6.55
N ILE A 158 -2.11 0.81 6.53
CA ILE A 158 -1.59 -0.11 5.53
C ILE A 158 -2.76 -0.51 4.63
N VAL A 159 -2.54 -0.46 3.32
CA VAL A 159 -3.54 -0.75 2.31
C VAL A 159 -3.02 -1.82 1.37
N TYR A 160 -3.81 -2.87 1.16
CA TYR A 160 -3.61 -3.85 0.11
C TYR A 160 -4.59 -3.58 -1.03
N MET A 161 -4.08 -3.39 -2.25
CA MET A 161 -4.90 -3.17 -3.45
C MET A 161 -4.79 -4.38 -4.37
N ARG A 162 -5.94 -4.98 -4.69
CA ARG A 162 -6.00 -6.17 -5.52
C ARG A 162 -6.30 -5.83 -6.98
N GLY A 163 -5.41 -6.22 -7.88
CA GLY A 163 -5.50 -6.00 -9.32
C GLY A 163 -6.27 -7.07 -10.12
N SER A 164 -6.97 -7.99 -9.44
CA SER A 164 -7.75 -9.06 -10.09
C SER A 164 -9.11 -9.31 -9.43
N PRO A 165 -10.11 -9.84 -10.16
CA PRO A 165 -11.44 -10.12 -9.61
C PRO A 165 -11.43 -11.06 -8.39
N GLY A 166 -12.33 -10.80 -7.45
CA GLY A 166 -12.65 -11.71 -6.34
C GLY A 166 -12.87 -10.99 -5.02
N ALA A 167 -13.70 -11.60 -4.17
CA ALA A 167 -14.09 -11.02 -2.90
C ALA A 167 -12.94 -11.03 -1.85
N PRO A 168 -12.88 -10.03 -0.96
CA PRO A 168 -12.08 -10.10 0.25
C PRO A 168 -12.66 -11.19 1.17
N ASN A 169 -11.96 -12.32 1.29
CA ASN A 169 -12.36 -13.43 2.15
C ASN A 169 -11.14 -14.05 2.85
N HIS A 170 -10.37 -13.22 3.54
CA HIS A 170 -9.12 -13.60 4.19
C HIS A 170 -9.34 -13.83 5.70
N THR A 171 -10.32 -14.67 6.03
CA THR A 171 -10.76 -14.94 7.42
C THR A 171 -9.65 -15.49 8.32
N GLY A 172 -8.63 -16.15 7.75
CA GLY A 172 -7.47 -16.62 8.49
C GLY A 172 -6.51 -15.52 8.92
N LEU A 173 -6.47 -14.39 8.20
CA LEU A 173 -5.48 -13.32 8.38
C LEU A 173 -6.04 -12.06 9.07
N ILE A 174 -7.36 -11.92 9.19
CA ILE A 174 -7.98 -10.79 9.90
C ILE A 174 -7.58 -10.75 11.39
N LYS A 175 -7.19 -11.89 11.96
CA LYS A 175 -6.69 -11.96 13.34
C LYS A 175 -5.28 -11.40 13.48
N ASP A 176 -4.47 -11.56 12.44
CA ASP A 176 -3.07 -11.11 12.43
C ASP A 176 -2.98 -9.63 12.03
N TYR A 177 -3.90 -9.17 11.18
CA TYR A 177 -3.93 -7.83 10.61
C TYR A 177 -5.35 -7.22 10.66
N LYS A 178 -5.79 -6.79 11.84
CA LYS A 178 -7.15 -6.24 12.04
C LYS A 178 -7.36 -4.91 11.31
N ASP A 179 -6.31 -4.09 11.25
CA ASP A 179 -6.37 -2.74 10.68
C ASP A 179 -6.00 -2.68 9.19
N LEU A 180 -5.67 -3.82 8.58
CA LEU A 180 -5.30 -3.86 7.17
C LEU A 180 -6.51 -3.57 6.29
N LEU A 181 -6.38 -2.52 5.49
CA LEU A 181 -7.38 -2.10 4.53
C LEU A 181 -7.18 -2.87 3.22
N HIS A 182 -8.27 -3.30 2.61
CA HIS A 182 -8.32 -3.99 1.34
C HIS A 182 -9.16 -3.20 0.35
N VAL A 183 -8.60 -2.87 -0.81
CA VAL A 183 -9.32 -2.30 -1.96
C VAL A 183 -9.51 -3.40 -3.00
N SER A 184 -10.77 -3.64 -3.40
CA SER A 184 -11.11 -4.65 -4.39
C SER A 184 -10.82 -4.18 -5.81
N PHE A 185 -10.65 -5.15 -6.71
CA PHE A 185 -10.52 -4.86 -8.13
C PHE A 185 -11.75 -4.16 -8.72
N ASP A 186 -12.95 -4.46 -8.23
CA ASP A 186 -14.18 -3.80 -8.72
C ASP A 186 -14.21 -2.31 -8.37
N GLU A 187 -13.76 -1.93 -7.17
CA GLU A 187 -13.64 -0.52 -6.78
C GLU A 187 -12.60 0.17 -7.66
N LEU A 188 -11.43 -0.46 -7.88
CA LEU A 188 -10.39 0.08 -8.75
C LEU A 188 -10.91 0.23 -10.18
N LYS A 189 -11.58 -0.79 -10.73
CA LYS A 189 -12.25 -0.79 -12.03
C LYS A 189 -13.22 0.38 -12.18
N GLU A 190 -14.08 0.59 -11.19
CA GLU A 190 -15.07 1.66 -11.21
C GLU A 190 -14.43 3.05 -11.16
N LYS A 191 -13.42 3.23 -10.30
CA LYS A 191 -12.87 4.56 -9.99
C LYS A 191 -11.74 5.00 -10.91
N LEU A 192 -10.87 4.07 -11.33
CA LEU A 192 -9.70 4.38 -12.17
C LEU A 192 -9.99 4.19 -13.66
N PHE A 193 -10.75 3.17 -14.02
CA PHE A 193 -10.75 2.67 -15.40
C PHE A 193 -12.03 2.99 -16.18
N ARG A 194 -13.09 3.47 -15.51
CA ARG A 194 -14.37 3.81 -16.15
C ARG A 194 -14.32 5.11 -16.97
N ASN A 195 -13.32 5.96 -16.73
CA ASN A 195 -13.19 7.29 -17.35
C ASN A 195 -12.02 7.41 -18.34
N ILE A 196 -11.31 6.33 -18.67
CA ILE A 196 -10.24 6.41 -19.68
C ILE A 196 -10.92 6.53 -21.05
N PRO A 197 -10.74 7.65 -21.78
CA PRO A 197 -11.40 7.84 -23.07
C PRO A 197 -10.93 6.76 -24.07
N THR A 198 -11.90 6.13 -24.74
CA THR A 198 -11.67 5.33 -25.96
C THR A 198 -11.32 6.21 -27.15
#